data_AF-A0A9E4CXM1-F1
#
_entry.id   AF-A0A9E4CXM1-F1
#
_cell.length_a   1.000
_cell.length_b   1.000
_cell.length_c   1.000
_cell.angle_alpha   90.00
_cell.angle_beta   90.00
_cell.angle_gamma   90.00
#
_symmetry.space_group_name_H-M   'P 1'
#
loop_
_entity.id
_entity.type
_entity.pdbx_description
1 polymer ?
#
loop_
_entity_poly.entity_id
_entity_poly.type
_entity_poly.pdbx_seq_one_letter_code
_entity_poly.pdbx_strand_id
1 'polypeptide(L)'
;MEQPGRRLRGTSRRRGTSARARTAGGTGYDAVDAAGCRYQIKARRLTPQNKSRQLGVVRKLEQTEFDYLIAAIFSENLALLEMWRIPYQVVADFGRWVPTLNGHRIHVKPPLTDDPRVDRLR
;
A
#
# COMPACT_ATOMS: atom_id res chain seq x y z
N MET A 1 -5.00 -49.09 -6.69
CA MET A 1 -5.43 -48.88 -5.31
C MET A 1 -4.51 -47.81 -4.71
N GLU A 2 -5.09 -46.62 -4.54
CA GLU A 2 -4.65 -45.43 -3.78
C GLU A 2 -3.20 -44.88 -3.84
N GLN A 3 -3.08 -43.63 -4.30
CA GLN A 3 -2.15 -42.63 -3.72
C GLN A 3 -2.80 -42.02 -2.46
N PRO A 4 -2.03 -41.51 -1.48
CA PRO A 4 -1.71 -40.06 -1.43
C PRO A 4 -0.31 -39.79 -0.80
N GLY A 5 0.32 -38.62 -0.83
CA GLY A 5 -0.05 -37.27 -1.20
C GLY A 5 1.13 -36.31 -0.95
N ARG A 6 1.36 -35.43 -1.92
CA ARG A 6 1.74 -34.00 -1.81
C ARG A 6 2.66 -33.54 -0.66
N ARG A 7 3.90 -33.17 -1.01
CA ARG A 7 4.60 -32.02 -0.39
C ARG A 7 5.26 -31.17 -1.48
N LEU A 8 4.52 -30.21 -2.01
CA LEU A 8 5.11 -29.05 -2.67
C LEU A 8 5.52 -28.07 -1.57
N ARG A 9 6.81 -28.03 -1.26
CA ARG A 9 7.41 -26.90 -0.53
C ARG A 9 7.39 -25.71 -1.47
N GLY A 10 6.29 -24.95 -1.44
CA GLY A 10 6.24 -23.62 -1.99
C GLY A 10 7.20 -22.74 -1.18
N THR A 11 8.44 -22.63 -1.64
CA THR A 11 9.32 -21.55 -1.22
C THR A 11 8.65 -20.26 -1.70
N SER A 12 7.97 -19.56 -0.78
CA SER A 12 7.52 -18.19 -0.99
C SER A 12 8.77 -17.36 -1.22
N ARG A 13 9.13 -17.19 -2.49
CA ARG A 13 10.22 -16.35 -2.94
C ARG A 13 9.74 -14.94 -2.65
N ARG A 14 10.12 -14.40 -1.48
CA ARG A 14 10.02 -12.97 -1.21
C ARG A 14 10.72 -12.27 -2.35
N ARG A 15 9.95 -11.75 -3.31
CA ARG A 15 10.45 -10.83 -4.33
C ARG A 15 10.78 -9.56 -3.58
N GLY A 16 12.01 -9.49 -3.08
CA GLY A 16 12.60 -8.24 -2.62
C GLY A 16 12.81 -7.37 -3.84
N THR A 17 11.81 -6.56 -4.19
CA THR A 17 11.98 -5.49 -5.16
C THR A 17 12.95 -4.49 -4.54
N SER A 18 14.17 -4.41 -5.09
CA SER A 18 15.10 -3.34 -4.76
C SER A 18 14.50 -2.02 -5.25
N ALA A 19 13.89 -1.26 -4.35
CA ALA A 19 13.38 0.08 -4.61
C ALA A 19 14.40 1.12 -4.16
N ARG A 20 14.64 2.12 -5.00
CA ARG A 20 15.43 3.30 -4.63
C ARG A 20 14.49 4.37 -4.10
N ALA A 21 14.71 4.78 -2.86
CA ALA A 21 14.06 5.96 -2.30
C ALA A 21 14.58 7.22 -3.00
N ARG A 22 13.71 8.20 -3.20
CA ARG A 22 14.09 9.50 -3.77
C ARG A 22 13.81 10.62 -2.78
N THR A 23 14.72 11.58 -2.71
CA THR A 23 14.59 12.79 -1.88
C THR A 23 13.56 13.75 -2.49
N ALA A 24 12.69 14.30 -1.65
CA ALA A 24 11.49 15.04 -2.07
C ALA A 24 11.79 16.30 -2.90
N GLY A 25 11.25 16.35 -4.11
CA GLY A 25 11.28 17.52 -4.99
C GLY A 25 10.23 17.40 -6.11
N GLY A 26 9.01 17.88 -5.86
CA GLY A 26 8.02 18.23 -6.91
C GLY A 26 7.15 17.10 -7.50
N THR A 27 7.38 15.85 -7.15
CA THR A 27 6.80 14.68 -7.85
C THR A 27 5.98 13.77 -6.93
N GLY A 28 4.87 13.23 -7.40
CA GLY A 28 3.90 12.45 -6.61
C GLY A 28 4.25 11.00 -6.23
N TYR A 29 5.54 10.61 -6.19
CA TYR A 29 5.98 9.27 -5.76
C TYR A 29 7.27 9.32 -4.94
N ASP A 30 7.41 8.38 -4.00
CA ASP A 30 8.48 8.32 -2.99
C ASP A 30 9.62 7.35 -3.36
N ALA A 31 9.32 6.32 -4.14
CA ALA A 31 10.31 5.33 -4.58
C ALA A 31 10.06 4.83 -6.00
N VAL A 32 11.11 4.31 -6.63
CA VAL A 32 11.02 3.61 -7.92
C VAL A 32 11.80 2.30 -7.83
N ASP A 33 11.27 1.23 -8.39
CA ASP A 33 12.00 -0.05 -8.45
C ASP A 33 12.83 -0.20 -9.73
N ALA A 34 13.55 -1.32 -9.84
CA ALA A 34 14.37 -1.63 -11.02
C ALA A 34 13.57 -1.81 -12.32
N ALA A 35 12.25 -2.05 -12.24
CA ALA A 35 11.37 -2.15 -13.39
C ALA A 35 10.76 -0.78 -13.78
N GLY A 36 11.09 0.29 -13.04
CA GLY A 36 10.54 1.63 -13.26
C GLY A 36 9.17 1.83 -12.60
N CYS A 37 8.67 0.90 -11.79
CA CYS A 37 7.42 1.07 -11.07
C CYS A 37 7.58 2.14 -9.98
N ARG A 38 6.70 3.13 -9.99
CA ARG A 38 6.67 4.27 -9.07
C ARG A 38 5.75 3.96 -7.90
N TYR A 39 6.25 4.19 -6.70
CA TYR A 39 5.56 3.92 -5.45
C TYR A 39 5.35 5.20 -4.67
N GLN A 40 4.10 5.47 -4.28
CA GLN A 40 3.83 6.38 -3.17
C GLN A 40 3.74 5.56 -1.88
N ILE A 41 4.32 6.02 -0.78
CA ILE A 41 4.38 5.32 0.50
C ILE A 41 3.71 6.18 1.56
N LYS A 42 2.72 5.62 2.24
CA LYS A 42 2.07 6.28 3.38
C LYS A 42 2.06 5.36 4.59
N ALA A 43 2.51 5.90 5.71
CA ALA A 43 2.50 5.22 7.00
C ALA A 43 1.32 5.66 7.87
N ARG A 44 0.78 4.73 8.65
CA ARG A 44 -0.22 5.02 9.68
C ARG A 44 0.12 4.31 10.98
N ARG A 45 0.29 5.09 12.06
CA ARG A 45 0.46 4.57 13.42
C ARG A 45 -0.91 4.41 14.09
N LEU A 46 -1.18 3.23 14.62
CA LEU A 46 -2.35 2.96 15.44
C LEU A 46 -1.99 3.17 16.91
N THR A 47 -2.81 3.95 17.62
CA THR A 47 -2.71 4.12 19.08
C THR A 47 -4.04 3.73 19.73
N PRO A 48 -4.07 3.46 21.04
CA PRO A 48 -5.31 3.17 21.75
C PRO A 48 -6.38 4.27 21.57
N GLN A 49 -5.96 5.53 21.53
CA GLN A 49 -6.82 6.71 21.32
C GLN A 49 -7.20 6.92 19.86
N ASN A 50 -6.41 6.40 18.90
CA ASN A 50 -6.68 6.54 17.49
C ASN A 50 -6.39 5.24 16.72
N LYS A 51 -7.41 4.40 16.63
CA LYS A 51 -7.41 3.15 15.87
C LYS A 51 -7.74 3.35 14.38
N SER A 52 -7.89 4.59 13.92
CA SER A 52 -8.24 4.86 12.53
C SER A 52 -7.11 4.43 11.59
N ARG A 53 -7.49 3.64 10.58
CA ARG A 53 -6.63 3.20 9.48
C ARG A 53 -6.66 4.15 8.29
N GLN A 54 -7.09 5.40 8.51
CA GLN A 54 -7.06 6.44 7.50
C GLN A 54 -5.61 6.87 7.23
N LEU A 55 -5.21 6.85 5.96
CA LEU A 55 -3.90 7.34 5.52
C LEU A 55 -3.86 8.87 5.44
N GLY A 56 -2.66 9.42 5.31
CA GLY A 56 -2.50 10.80 4.85
C GLY A 56 -3.14 11.00 3.48
N VAL A 57 -3.54 12.25 3.19
CA VAL A 57 -4.22 12.60 1.94
C VAL A 57 -3.35 12.25 0.73
N VAL A 58 -3.96 11.65 -0.28
CA VAL A 58 -3.39 11.47 -1.62
C VAL A 58 -3.81 12.66 -2.46
N ARG A 59 -2.87 13.44 -2.98
CA ARG A 59 -3.14 14.62 -3.81
C ARG A 59 -2.82 14.30 -5.25
N LYS A 60 -3.37 15.12 -6.16
CA LYS A 60 -3.09 15.03 -7.60
C LYS A 60 -3.32 13.62 -8.15
N LEU A 61 -4.36 12.95 -7.66
CA LEU A 61 -4.61 11.55 -8.03
C LEU A 61 -4.81 11.46 -9.54
N GLU A 62 -5.52 12.43 -10.12
CA GLU A 62 -5.73 12.59 -11.55
C GLU A 62 -4.45 12.64 -12.40
N GLN A 63 -3.29 12.99 -11.82
CA GLN A 63 -2.02 13.11 -12.53
C GLN A 63 -1.26 11.78 -12.66
N THR A 64 -1.79 10.66 -12.12
CA THR A 64 -1.19 9.31 -12.26
C THR A 64 0.32 9.26 -11.98
N GLU A 65 0.77 10.00 -10.96
CA GLU A 65 2.20 10.17 -10.66
C GLU A 65 2.86 8.92 -10.06
N PHE A 66 2.08 7.93 -9.65
CA PHE A 66 2.57 6.65 -9.10
C PHE A 66 1.72 5.49 -9.62
N ASP A 67 2.30 4.29 -9.62
CA ASP A 67 1.67 3.07 -10.10
C ASP A 67 1.08 2.26 -8.93
N TYR A 68 1.73 2.32 -7.76
CA TYR A 68 1.29 1.66 -6.53
C TYR A 68 1.37 2.58 -5.31
N LEU A 69 0.39 2.45 -4.42
CA LEU A 69 0.44 2.99 -3.06
C LEU A 69 0.84 1.86 -2.10
N ILE A 70 1.92 2.06 -1.37
CA ILE A 70 2.31 1.22 -0.23
C ILE A 70 1.70 1.83 1.03
N ALA A 71 0.81 1.08 1.68
CA ALA A 71 0.25 1.44 2.97
C ALA A 71 0.91 0.62 4.08
N ALA A 72 1.68 1.28 4.93
CA ALA A 72 2.36 0.66 6.07
C ALA A 72 1.62 1.00 7.37
N ILE A 73 1.10 -0.02 8.05
CA ILE A 73 0.38 0.13 9.32
C ILE A 73 1.29 -0.29 10.47
N PHE A 74 1.52 0.63 11.40
CA PHE A 74 2.39 0.43 12.55
C PHE A 74 1.57 0.39 13.84
N SER A 75 2.06 -0.37 14.82
CA SER A 75 1.62 -0.27 16.20
C SER A 75 2.11 1.02 16.83
N GLU A 76 1.62 1.32 18.04
CA GLU A 76 2.07 2.46 18.85
C GLU A 76 3.60 2.46 19.05
N ASN A 77 4.19 1.27 19.20
CA ASN A 77 5.63 1.06 19.39
C ASN A 77 6.41 1.02 18.07
N LEU A 78 5.83 1.52 16.97
CA LEU A 78 6.42 1.51 15.62
C LEU A 78 6.78 0.12 15.08
N ALA A 79 6.17 -0.94 15.62
CA ALA A 79 6.29 -2.27 15.02
C ALA A 79 5.37 -2.35 13.78
N LEU A 80 5.92 -2.82 12.66
CA LEU A 80 5.13 -2.99 11.43
C LEU A 80 4.12 -4.14 11.60
N LEU A 81 2.83 -3.80 11.63
CA LEU A 81 1.71 -4.72 11.78
C LEU A 81 1.27 -5.29 10.43
N GLU A 82 1.05 -4.40 9.45
CA GLU A 82 0.55 -4.77 8.13
C GLU A 82 1.22 -3.92 7.06
N MET A 83 1.37 -4.48 5.87
CA MET A 83 1.83 -3.74 4.70
C MET A 83 1.03 -4.17 3.48
N TRP A 84 0.47 -3.19 2.78
CA TRP A 84 -0.38 -3.42 1.62
C TRP A 84 0.18 -2.72 0.39
N ARG A 85 0.14 -3.38 -0.76
CA ARG A 85 0.40 -2.79 -2.07
C ARG A 85 -0.91 -2.65 -2.82
N ILE A 86 -1.29 -1.39 -3.07
CA ILE A 86 -2.58 -1.02 -3.63
C ILE A 86 -2.32 -0.40 -5.01
N PRO A 87 -2.81 -0.99 -6.12
CA PRO A 87 -2.68 -0.40 -7.44
C PRO A 87 -3.34 0.98 -7.52
N TYR A 88 -2.78 1.88 -8.34
CA TYR A 88 -3.33 3.22 -8.57
C TYR A 88 -4.86 3.19 -8.87
N GLN A 89 -5.32 2.26 -9.69
CA GLN A 89 -6.75 2.14 -10.03
C GLN A 89 -7.61 1.87 -8.78
N VAL A 90 -7.16 1.01 -7.87
CA VAL A 90 -7.87 0.77 -6.61
C VAL A 90 -7.84 2.01 -5.71
N VAL A 91 -6.75 2.76 -5.70
CA VAL A 91 -6.66 4.04 -4.98
C VAL A 91 -7.68 5.05 -5.53
N ALA A 92 -7.87 5.09 -6.85
CA ALA A 92 -8.89 5.93 -7.50
C ALA A 92 -10.32 5.47 -7.18
N ASP A 93 -10.58 4.16 -7.23
CA ASP A 93 -11.91 3.59 -6.97
C ASP A 93 -12.36 3.82 -5.51
N PHE A 94 -11.44 3.67 -4.55
CA PHE A 94 -11.76 3.76 -3.11
C PHE A 94 -11.46 5.15 -2.50
N GLY A 95 -10.80 6.03 -3.24
CA GLY A 95 -10.37 7.34 -2.77
C GLY A 95 -11.51 8.35 -2.66
N ARG A 96 -11.90 8.72 -1.43
CA ARG A 96 -12.94 9.74 -1.24
C ARG A 96 -12.35 11.14 -1.34
N TRP A 97 -12.80 11.92 -2.31
CA TRP A 97 -12.41 13.34 -2.44
C TRP A 97 -12.80 14.13 -1.19
N VAL A 98 -11.89 14.98 -0.74
CA VAL A 98 -12.09 15.91 0.38
C VAL A 98 -11.67 17.32 -0.07
N PRO A 99 -12.64 18.21 -0.35
CA PRO A 99 -12.36 19.55 -0.86
C PRO A 99 -11.40 20.36 0.03
N THR A 100 -11.59 20.31 1.36
CA THR A 100 -10.77 21.06 2.33
C THR A 100 -9.30 20.65 2.36
N LEU A 101 -8.96 19.48 1.81
CA LEU A 101 -7.58 18.97 1.76
C LEU A 101 -7.01 18.96 0.35
N ASN A 102 -7.83 19.32 -0.65
CA ASN A 102 -7.53 19.23 -2.07
C ASN A 102 -6.92 17.86 -2.43
N GLY A 103 -7.61 16.78 -2.03
CA GLY A 103 -7.14 15.42 -2.26
C GLY A 103 -8.09 14.34 -1.76
N HIS A 104 -7.68 13.09 -1.93
CA HIS A 104 -8.44 11.92 -1.56
C HIS A 104 -8.00 11.34 -0.22
N ARG A 105 -8.96 10.94 0.61
CA ARG A 105 -8.74 10.13 1.82
C ARG A 105 -8.99 8.67 1.50
N ILE A 106 -8.13 7.81 2.03
CA ILE A 106 -8.19 6.35 1.87
C ILE A 106 -8.13 5.71 3.25
N HIS A 107 -8.97 4.69 3.46
CA HIS A 107 -9.00 3.90 4.69
C HIS A 107 -8.55 2.47 4.37
N VAL A 108 -7.51 1.99 5.06
CA VAL A 108 -6.97 0.64 4.84
C VAL A 108 -7.75 -0.37 5.67
N LYS A 109 -8.94 -0.74 5.20
CA LYS A 109 -9.86 -1.69 5.82
C LYS A 109 -10.76 -2.29 4.73
N PRO A 110 -11.54 -3.35 5.01
CA PRO A 110 -12.59 -3.80 4.10
C PRO A 110 -13.52 -2.63 3.69
N PRO A 111 -13.89 -2.51 2.41
CA PRO A 111 -13.67 -3.50 1.34
C PRO A 111 -12.30 -3.39 0.63
N LEU A 112 -11.51 -2.35 0.87
CA LEU A 112 -10.25 -2.12 0.15
C LEU A 112 -9.25 -3.27 0.33
N THR A 113 -9.14 -3.82 1.54
CA THR A 113 -8.22 -4.93 1.82
C THR A 113 -8.68 -6.27 1.25
N ASP A 114 -9.95 -6.35 0.83
CA ASP A 114 -10.57 -7.55 0.29
C ASP A 114 -10.66 -7.50 -1.25
N ASP A 115 -10.31 -6.37 -1.86
CA ASP A 115 -10.23 -6.23 -3.31
C ASP A 115 -9.12 -7.15 -3.85
N PRO A 116 -9.41 -8.04 -4.82
CA PRO A 116 -8.47 -9.04 -5.31
C PRO A 116 -7.25 -8.44 -6.02
N ARG A 117 -7.29 -7.15 -6.37
CA ARG A 117 -6.16 -6.41 -6.97
C ARG A 117 -5.15 -5.95 -5.92
N VAL A 118 -5.47 -6.04 -4.63
CA VAL A 118 -4.64 -5.54 -3.53
C VAL A 118 -3.81 -6.68 -2.93
N ASP A 119 -2.49 -6.48 -2.85
CA ASP A 119 -1.60 -7.47 -2.26
C ASP A 119 -1.28 -7.14 -0.81
N ARG A 120 -1.43 -8.13 0.07
CA ARG A 120 -0.84 -8.08 1.41
C ARG A 120 0.63 -8.52 1.35
N LEU A 121 1.52 -7.62 1.73
CA LEU A 121 2.97 -7.85 1.77
C LEU A 121 3.46 -8.30 3.16
N ARG A 122 2.69 -8.01 4.22
CA ARG A 122 2.94 -8.44 5.60
C ARG A 122 1.64 -8.58 6.39
#